data_AF-A0A0Q4XGM0-F1
#
_entry.id   AF-A0A0Q4XGM0-F1
#
_cell.length_a   1.000
_cell.length_b   1.000
_cell.length_c   1.000
_cell.angle_alpha   90.00
_cell.angle_beta   90.00
_cell.angle_gamma   90.00
#
_symmetry.space_group_name_H-M   'P 1'
#
loop_
_entity.id
_entity.type
_entity.pdbx_description
1 polymer ?
#
loop_
_entity_poly.entity_id
_entity_poly.type
_entity_poly.pdbx_seq_one_letter_code
_entity_poly.pdbx_strand_id
1 'polypeptide(L)'
;MSQTPTPKQALILWCLLGKHGSALQSEVVPKVDAADRRALVSGRYLSEEKQGRSIRLTVTDGGWNWAGQHLRDPLPANFRVLQDWLERIDRHLATTGETLAGLIGTPATPGPRPAESPSAESLPAKPTRSRTAKAAPPGSAKPRKLTKKQVRARIEAAYLALTEGQKAQAVRLSALRAHLSELDRATVDAGLAAILAGDPTARLSQLSDPKSLSADEREAAFSPAGEPFHFIWIQS
;
A
#
# COMPACT_ATOMS: atom_id res chain seq x y z
N MET A 1 -24.76 -11.66 26.14
CA MET A 1 -23.60 -12.53 26.41
C MET A 1 -22.38 -11.86 25.80
N SER A 2 -21.70 -11.00 26.57
CA SER A 2 -20.49 -10.33 26.11
C SER A 2 -19.34 -11.34 26.12
N GLN A 3 -19.02 -11.92 24.97
CA GLN A 3 -17.88 -12.83 24.87
C GLN A 3 -16.60 -11.99 24.88
N THR A 4 -15.83 -12.10 25.96
CA THR A 4 -14.50 -11.49 26.03
C THR A 4 -13.63 -12.05 24.90
N PRO A 5 -12.90 -11.20 24.15
CA PRO A 5 -12.01 -11.65 23.09
C PRO A 5 -11.00 -12.67 23.61
N THR A 6 -10.73 -13.71 22.83
CA THR A 6 -9.62 -14.64 23.11
C THR A 6 -8.28 -13.91 23.03
N PRO A 7 -7.17 -14.44 23.58
CA PRO A 7 -5.86 -13.78 23.47
C PRO A 7 -5.44 -13.46 22.03
N LYS A 8 -5.75 -14.36 21.07
CA LYS A 8 -5.51 -14.13 19.65
C LYS A 8 -6.37 -12.99 19.09
N GLN A 9 -7.65 -12.94 19.47
CA GLN A 9 -8.59 -11.90 19.05
C GLN A 9 -8.23 -10.54 19.65
N ALA A 10 -7.76 -10.50 20.90
CA ALA A 10 -7.20 -9.32 21.53
C ALA A 10 -6.00 -8.79 20.73
N LEU A 11 -5.05 -9.65 20.33
CA LEU A 11 -3.92 -9.23 19.50
C LEU A 11 -4.35 -8.67 18.14
N ILE A 12 -5.38 -9.25 17.51
CA ILE A 12 -5.97 -8.74 16.27
C ILE A 12 -6.51 -7.32 16.48
N LEU A 13 -7.25 -7.09 17.59
CA LEU A 13 -7.74 -5.76 17.95
C LEU A 13 -6.60 -4.78 18.19
N TRP A 14 -5.60 -5.13 19.00
CA TRP A 14 -4.43 -4.28 19.26
C TRP A 14 -3.64 -3.95 17.98
N CYS A 15 -3.50 -4.89 17.05
CA CYS A 15 -2.87 -4.64 15.75
C CYS A 15 -3.65 -3.61 14.92
N LEU A 16 -4.98 -3.72 14.90
CA LEU A 16 -5.84 -2.76 14.20
C LEU A 16 -5.79 -1.38 14.86
N LEU A 17 -5.80 -1.31 16.19
CA LEU A 17 -5.66 -0.06 16.94
C LEU A 17 -4.35 0.67 16.60
N GLY A 18 -3.23 -0.07 16.54
CA GLY A 18 -1.94 0.47 16.09
C GLY A 18 -1.91 0.94 14.63
N LYS A 19 -2.93 0.59 13.83
CA LYS A 19 -3.15 1.05 12.45
C LYS A 19 -4.29 2.07 12.36
N HIS A 20 -4.50 2.86 13.41
CA HIS A 20 -5.59 3.84 13.50
C HIS A 20 -6.97 3.19 13.36
N GLY A 21 -7.15 1.97 13.85
CA GLY A 21 -8.46 1.29 13.87
C GLY A 21 -9.00 0.78 12.54
N SER A 22 -8.26 0.82 11.43
CA SER A 22 -8.70 0.18 10.18
C SER A 22 -7.55 -0.35 9.34
N ALA A 23 -7.68 -1.58 8.86
CA ALA A 23 -6.71 -2.19 7.95
C ALA A 23 -7.36 -3.26 7.06
N LEU A 24 -6.67 -3.63 5.98
CA LEU A 24 -7.05 -4.83 5.25
C LEU A 24 -6.76 -6.08 6.09
N GLN A 25 -7.62 -7.10 6.01
CA GLN A 25 -7.43 -8.36 6.74
C GLN A 25 -6.05 -9.00 6.46
N SER A 26 -5.52 -8.84 5.24
CA SER A 26 -4.21 -9.35 4.83
C SER A 26 -3.02 -8.63 5.50
N GLU A 27 -3.24 -7.44 6.06
CA GLU A 27 -2.20 -6.61 6.70
C GLU A 27 -2.15 -6.80 8.22
N VAL A 28 -3.09 -7.58 8.78
CA VAL A 28 -3.20 -7.83 10.22
C VAL A 28 -2.43 -9.08 10.59
N VAL A 29 -1.58 -8.96 11.62
CA VAL A 29 -0.83 -10.07 12.21
C VAL A 29 -1.20 -10.13 13.70
N PRO A 30 -1.62 -11.29 14.25
CA PRO A 30 -1.65 -12.63 13.62
C PRO A 30 -2.71 -12.79 12.54
N LYS A 31 -2.54 -13.82 11.67
CA LYS A 31 -3.48 -14.12 10.58
C LYS A 31 -4.89 -14.25 11.12
N VAL A 32 -5.78 -13.38 10.65
CA VAL A 32 -7.19 -13.38 10.98
C VAL A 32 -7.87 -14.50 10.17
N ASP A 33 -8.37 -15.52 10.86
CA ASP A 33 -9.21 -16.54 10.24
C ASP A 33 -10.69 -16.14 10.24
N ALA A 34 -11.51 -16.92 9.55
CA ALA A 34 -12.94 -16.62 9.44
C ALA A 34 -13.71 -16.76 10.76
N ALA A 35 -13.25 -17.62 11.68
CA ALA A 35 -13.91 -17.84 12.96
C ALA A 35 -13.66 -16.65 13.91
N ASP A 36 -12.41 -16.22 14.02
CA ASP A 36 -12.01 -15.05 14.81
C ASP A 36 -12.70 -13.78 14.30
N ARG A 37 -12.72 -13.58 12.98
CA ARG A 37 -13.41 -12.42 12.39
C ARG A 37 -14.90 -12.42 12.73
N ARG A 38 -15.58 -13.55 12.53
CA ARG A 38 -17.01 -13.67 12.85
C ARG A 38 -17.29 -13.45 14.33
N ALA A 39 -16.45 -13.96 15.21
CA ALA A 39 -16.58 -13.75 16.65
C ALA A 39 -16.42 -12.26 17.02
N LEU A 40 -15.40 -11.59 16.48
CA LEU A 40 -15.15 -10.16 16.72
C LEU A 40 -16.24 -9.25 16.17
N VAL A 41 -16.80 -9.58 15.00
CA VAL A 41 -17.95 -8.86 14.42
C VAL A 41 -19.22 -9.10 15.23
N SER A 42 -19.49 -10.35 15.62
CA SER A 42 -20.64 -10.71 16.47
C SER A 42 -20.58 -10.01 17.84
N GLY A 43 -19.37 -9.92 18.42
CA GLY A 43 -19.10 -9.18 19.65
C GLY A 43 -19.15 -7.65 19.50
N ARG A 44 -19.43 -7.14 18.29
CA ARG A 44 -19.43 -5.70 17.97
C ARG A 44 -18.12 -4.99 18.29
N TYR A 45 -17.00 -5.69 18.21
CA TYR A 45 -15.66 -5.10 18.34
C TYR A 45 -15.12 -4.63 16.99
N LEU A 46 -15.54 -5.28 15.91
CA LEU A 46 -15.16 -4.96 14.53
C LEU A 46 -16.38 -4.84 13.62
N SER A 47 -16.24 -4.07 12.55
CA SER A 47 -17.06 -4.14 11.35
C SER A 47 -16.22 -4.65 10.18
N GLU A 48 -16.85 -5.39 9.27
CA GLU A 48 -16.23 -5.86 8.04
C GLU A 48 -16.86 -5.18 6.83
N GLU A 49 -16.04 -4.71 5.89
CA GLU A 49 -16.48 -4.19 4.61
C GLU A 49 -15.73 -4.91 3.48
N LYS A 50 -16.45 -5.34 2.44
CA LYS A 50 -15.82 -5.88 1.23
C LYS A 50 -15.20 -4.74 0.43
N GLN A 51 -13.88 -4.81 0.24
CA GLN A 51 -13.12 -3.89 -0.61
C GLN A 51 -12.55 -4.68 -1.80
N GLY A 52 -13.35 -4.81 -2.86
CA GLY A 52 -13.01 -5.63 -4.03
C GLY A 52 -12.88 -7.11 -3.65
N ARG A 53 -11.67 -7.67 -3.81
CA ARG A 53 -11.35 -9.06 -3.43
C ARG A 53 -10.90 -9.22 -1.98
N SER A 54 -10.71 -8.11 -1.26
CA SER A 54 -10.19 -8.09 0.11
C SER A 54 -11.28 -7.68 1.10
N ILE A 55 -11.08 -8.01 2.38
CA ILE A 55 -11.95 -7.59 3.48
C ILE A 55 -11.21 -6.52 4.27
N ARG A 56 -11.83 -5.36 4.46
CA ARG A 56 -11.37 -4.32 5.38
C ARG A 56 -12.02 -4.57 6.74
N LEU A 57 -11.20 -4.53 7.78
CA LEU A 57 -11.64 -4.61 9.16
C LEU A 57 -11.51 -3.23 9.78
N THR A 58 -12.56 -2.76 10.43
CA THR A 58 -12.58 -1.47 11.13
C THR A 58 -13.03 -1.70 12.56
N VAL A 59 -12.30 -1.14 13.51
CA VAL A 59 -12.63 -1.18 14.94
C VAL A 59 -13.82 -0.27 15.19
N THR A 60 -14.86 -0.82 15.81
CA THR A 60 -16.06 -0.09 16.21
C THR A 60 -15.85 0.63 17.53
N ASP A 61 -16.79 1.49 17.93
CA ASP A 61 -16.79 2.10 19.26
C ASP A 61 -16.70 1.07 20.39
N GLY A 62 -17.34 -0.09 20.22
CA GLY A 62 -17.25 -1.21 21.16
C GLY A 62 -15.83 -1.77 21.28
N GLY A 63 -15.10 -1.89 20.17
CA GLY A 63 -13.70 -2.30 20.15
C GLY A 63 -12.76 -1.29 20.80
N TRP A 64 -12.97 0.00 20.51
CA TRP A 64 -12.20 1.09 21.11
C TRP A 64 -12.42 1.19 22.62
N ASN A 65 -13.68 1.11 23.06
CA ASN A 65 -14.02 1.13 24.49
C ASN A 65 -13.46 -0.09 25.22
N TRP A 66 -13.58 -1.28 24.63
CA TRP A 66 -12.98 -2.49 25.19
C TRP A 66 -11.47 -2.32 25.36
N ALA A 67 -10.76 -1.85 24.34
CA ALA A 67 -9.32 -1.67 24.41
C ALA A 67 -8.90 -0.65 25.48
N GLY A 68 -9.63 0.47 25.61
CA GLY A 68 -9.40 1.43 26.67
C GLY A 68 -9.52 0.80 28.08
N GLN A 69 -10.49 -0.09 28.28
CA GLN A 69 -10.69 -0.79 29.56
C GLN A 69 -9.62 -1.85 29.86
N HIS A 70 -8.89 -2.33 28.85
CA HIS A 70 -7.92 -3.44 28.95
C HIS A 70 -6.46 -2.96 28.80
N LEU A 71 -6.20 -1.64 28.85
CA LEU A 71 -4.84 -1.07 28.78
C LEU A 71 -3.93 -1.54 29.93
N ARG A 72 -4.52 -1.90 31.07
CA ARG A 72 -3.79 -2.30 32.29
C ARG A 72 -3.67 -3.81 32.46
N ASP A 73 -4.19 -4.58 31.51
CA ASP A 73 -4.11 -6.04 31.57
C ASP A 73 -2.64 -6.47 31.70
N PRO A 74 -2.34 -7.44 32.58
CA PRO A 74 -0.97 -7.80 32.89
C PRO A 74 -0.27 -8.39 31.66
N LEU A 75 0.81 -7.73 31.23
CA LEU A 75 1.72 -8.27 30.22
C LEU A 75 2.73 -9.26 30.85
N PRO A 76 3.34 -10.14 30.04
CA PRO A 76 4.43 -10.99 30.52
C PRO A 76 5.57 -10.16 31.13
N ALA A 77 6.22 -10.68 32.16
CA ALA A 77 7.16 -9.91 33.00
C ALA A 77 8.32 -9.26 32.22
N ASN A 78 8.74 -9.84 31.10
CA ASN A 78 9.78 -9.29 30.22
C ASN A 78 9.34 -8.03 29.45
N PHE A 79 8.06 -7.64 29.49
CA PHE A 79 7.51 -6.44 28.87
C PHE A 79 7.20 -5.32 29.88
N ARG A 80 7.87 -5.31 31.05
CA ARG A 80 7.59 -4.36 32.13
C ARG A 80 7.59 -2.89 31.68
N VAL A 81 8.53 -2.49 30.82
CA VAL A 81 8.58 -1.11 30.30
C VAL A 81 7.31 -0.76 29.52
N LEU A 82 6.81 -1.68 28.70
CA LEU A 82 5.56 -1.46 27.96
C LEU A 82 4.37 -1.39 28.92
N GLN A 83 4.31 -2.25 29.94
CA GLN A 83 3.30 -2.19 30.99
C GLN A 83 3.27 -0.80 31.66
N ASP A 84 4.43 -0.27 32.07
CA ASP A 84 4.52 1.05 32.71
C ASP A 84 4.05 2.18 31.78
N TRP A 85 4.35 2.09 30.49
CA TRP A 85 3.86 3.04 29.48
C TRP A 85 2.34 2.97 29.30
N LEU A 86 1.76 1.77 29.19
CA LEU A 86 0.31 1.60 29.03
C LEU A 86 -0.45 2.10 30.27
N GLU A 87 0.06 1.83 31.48
CA GLU A 87 -0.52 2.36 32.72
C GLU A 87 -0.43 3.89 32.80
N ARG A 88 0.61 4.49 32.24
CA ARG A 88 0.74 5.95 32.17
C ARG A 88 -0.23 6.57 31.17
N ILE A 89 -0.45 5.91 30.03
CA ILE A 89 -1.46 6.31 29.04
C ILE A 89 -2.85 6.20 29.65
N ASP A 90 -3.18 5.08 30.29
CA ASP A 90 -4.48 4.88 30.98
C ASP A 90 -4.75 6.01 31.98
N ARG A 91 -3.78 6.31 32.85
CA ARG A 91 -3.91 7.40 33.84
C ARG A 91 -4.12 8.75 33.18
N HIS A 92 -3.43 9.01 32.06
CA HIS A 92 -3.59 10.25 31.31
C HIS A 92 -5.02 10.38 30.76
N LEU A 93 -5.50 9.33 30.07
CA LEU A 93 -6.86 9.28 29.53
C LEU A 93 -7.92 9.46 30.63
N ALA A 94 -7.74 8.82 31.79
CA ALA A 94 -8.64 8.98 32.93
C ALA A 94 -8.64 10.40 33.51
N THR A 95 -7.50 11.09 33.46
CA THR A 95 -7.36 12.46 34.00
C THR A 95 -7.94 13.50 33.04
N THR A 96 -7.75 13.32 31.73
CA THR A 96 -8.22 14.27 30.71
C THR A 96 -9.65 14.02 30.28
N GLY A 97 -10.21 12.84 30.56
CA GLY A 97 -11.49 12.39 30.01
C GLY A 97 -11.41 12.08 28.52
N GLU A 98 -10.20 12.00 27.95
CA GLU A 98 -9.99 11.64 26.56
C GLU A 98 -10.16 10.13 26.35
N THR A 99 -10.63 9.75 25.16
CA THR A 99 -10.77 8.33 24.79
C THR A 99 -9.51 7.84 24.07
N LEU A 100 -9.25 6.53 24.11
CA LEU A 100 -8.16 5.93 23.35
C LEU A 100 -8.27 6.23 21.84
N ALA A 101 -9.50 6.33 21.31
CA ALA A 101 -9.76 6.74 19.94
C ALA A 101 -9.36 8.19 19.65
N GLY A 102 -9.55 9.10 20.61
CA GLY A 102 -9.08 10.49 20.53
C GLY A 102 -7.56 10.56 20.46
N LEU A 103 -6.88 9.82 21.35
CA LEU A 103 -5.43 9.80 21.43
C LEU A 103 -4.75 9.21 20.18
N ILE A 104 -5.26 8.09 19.65
CA ILE A 104 -4.67 7.40 18.50
C ILE A 104 -5.08 8.05 17.16
N GLY A 105 -6.23 8.71 17.15
CA GLY A 105 -6.90 9.16 15.92
C GLY A 105 -7.70 8.04 15.28
N THR A 106 -8.91 8.37 14.84
CA THR A 106 -9.77 7.46 14.08
C THR A 106 -9.39 7.46 12.60
N PRO A 107 -9.60 6.34 11.87
CA PRO A 107 -9.33 6.32 10.46
C PRO A 107 -10.38 7.19 9.76
N ALA A 108 -9.96 7.99 8.79
CA ALA A 108 -10.88 8.80 8.00
C ALA A 108 -12.03 7.94 7.47
N THR A 109 -13.27 8.29 7.84
CA THR A 109 -14.47 7.62 7.36
C THR A 109 -14.43 7.53 5.83
N PRO A 110 -14.63 6.34 5.22
CA PRO A 110 -14.81 6.26 3.78
C PRO A 110 -16.05 7.09 3.44
N GLY A 111 -15.85 8.21 2.74
CA GLY A 111 -16.96 9.04 2.28
C GLY A 111 -17.92 8.21 1.42
N PRO A 112 -19.23 8.57 1.38
CA PRO A 112 -20.23 7.84 0.61
C PRO A 112 -19.76 7.72 -0.85
N ARG A 113 -19.64 6.48 -1.32
CA ARG A 113 -19.37 6.17 -2.72
C ARG A 113 -20.52 6.72 -3.57
N PRO A 114 -20.25 7.51 -4.63
CA PRO A 114 -21.24 7.72 -5.68
C PRO A 114 -21.66 6.37 -6.24
N ALA A 115 -22.97 6.18 -6.42
CA ALA A 115 -23.59 4.96 -6.86
C ALA A 115 -22.93 4.38 -8.13
N GLU A 116 -22.83 3.05 -8.14
CA GLU A 116 -22.49 2.24 -9.30
C GLU A 116 -23.23 2.74 -10.55
N SER A 117 -22.48 3.16 -11.56
CA SER A 117 -23.01 3.26 -12.92
C SER A 117 -22.98 1.87 -13.55
N PRO A 118 -24.08 1.41 -14.18
CA PRO A 118 -24.21 0.06 -14.67
C PRO A 118 -23.44 -0.16 -15.99
N SER A 119 -23.02 -1.41 -16.18
CA SER A 119 -22.72 -2.13 -17.43
C SER A 119 -22.57 -1.35 -18.74
N ALA A 120 -21.38 -1.49 -19.35
CA ALA A 120 -21.23 -1.70 -20.80
C ALA A 120 -20.44 -3.02 -20.93
N GLU A 121 -21.11 -4.17 -21.02
CA GLU A 121 -21.66 -4.76 -22.24
C GLU A 121 -20.59 -4.99 -23.33
N SER A 122 -20.08 -6.23 -23.31
CA SER A 122 -19.60 -7.07 -24.41
C SER A 122 -19.05 -6.39 -25.68
N LEU A 123 -17.74 -6.54 -25.90
CA LEU A 123 -17.14 -6.45 -27.23
C LEU A 123 -16.88 -7.87 -27.78
N PRO A 124 -17.28 -8.18 -29.04
CA PRO A 124 -17.17 -9.51 -29.62
C PRO A 124 -15.77 -9.82 -30.19
N ALA A 125 -15.58 -11.12 -30.46
CA ALA A 125 -14.36 -11.72 -30.94
C ALA A 125 -14.04 -11.47 -32.43
N LYS A 126 -12.73 -11.31 -32.72
CA LYS A 126 -11.93 -11.75 -33.89
C LYS A 126 -12.28 -11.14 -35.28
N PRO A 127 -11.27 -10.89 -36.16
CA PRO A 127 -10.56 -11.98 -36.81
C PRO A 127 -9.05 -11.82 -37.09
N THR A 128 -8.43 -13.00 -37.21
CA THR A 128 -7.15 -13.34 -37.85
C THR A 128 -7.03 -12.78 -39.28
N ARG A 129 -5.85 -12.27 -39.65
CA ARG A 129 -5.33 -12.34 -41.03
C ARG A 129 -3.80 -12.39 -41.08
N SER A 130 -3.35 -13.15 -42.06
CA SER A 130 -2.01 -13.71 -42.25
C SER A 130 -1.08 -12.79 -43.06
N ARG A 131 0.22 -12.96 -42.81
CA ARG A 131 1.43 -12.70 -43.63
C ARG A 131 1.28 -11.92 -44.96
N THR A 132 2.16 -10.94 -45.13
CA THR A 132 2.98 -10.81 -46.35
C THR A 132 4.26 -10.03 -46.04
N ALA A 133 5.40 -10.59 -46.47
CA ALA A 133 6.69 -9.90 -46.51
C ALA A 133 6.74 -8.99 -47.75
N LYS A 134 7.53 -7.89 -47.70
CA LYS A 134 8.60 -7.57 -48.69
C LYS A 134 9.16 -6.14 -48.52
N ALA A 135 10.50 -6.10 -48.46
CA ALA A 135 11.47 -5.08 -48.90
C ALA A 135 11.51 -3.65 -48.28
N ALA A 136 12.70 -3.33 -47.74
CA ALA A 136 13.27 -1.98 -47.67
C ALA A 136 13.98 -1.63 -49.00
N PRO A 137 14.24 -0.35 -49.32
CA PRO A 137 15.50 0.31 -48.89
C PRO A 137 15.33 1.85 -48.67
N PRO A 138 16.39 2.68 -48.63
CA PRO A 138 17.35 2.86 -47.53
C PRO A 138 17.42 4.32 -47.03
N GLY A 139 18.04 4.53 -45.85
CA GLY A 139 18.76 5.79 -45.59
C GLY A 139 18.03 6.91 -44.85
N SER A 140 17.68 6.69 -43.58
CA SER A 140 17.78 7.74 -42.55
C SER A 140 18.02 7.07 -41.20
N ALA A 141 19.08 7.52 -40.52
CA ALA A 141 19.72 6.89 -39.37
C ALA A 141 18.74 6.32 -38.33
N LYS A 142 18.80 5.00 -38.11
CA LYS A 142 18.10 4.34 -37.00
C LYS A 142 18.63 4.92 -35.68
N PRO A 143 17.77 5.33 -34.73
CA PRO A 143 18.23 5.62 -33.38
C PRO A 143 18.89 4.35 -32.83
N ARG A 144 20.14 4.48 -32.44
CA ARG A 144 20.98 3.40 -31.91
C ARG A 144 20.24 2.84 -30.68
N LYS A 145 19.67 1.63 -30.79
CA LYS A 145 18.94 0.99 -29.68
C LYS A 145 19.87 0.98 -28.46
N LEU A 146 19.50 1.72 -27.41
CA LEU A 146 20.28 1.82 -26.19
C LEU A 146 20.40 0.42 -25.56
N THR A 147 21.61 0.06 -25.15
CA THR A 147 21.81 -1.21 -24.44
C THR A 147 21.17 -1.14 -23.05
N LYS A 148 20.77 -2.28 -22.48
CA LYS A 148 20.18 -2.37 -21.13
C LYS A 148 21.00 -1.64 -20.06
N LYS A 149 22.34 -1.71 -20.17
CA LYS A 149 23.28 -1.02 -19.26
C LYS A 149 23.23 0.50 -19.41
N GLN A 150 23.08 1.02 -20.63
CA GLN A 150 22.94 2.46 -20.89
C GLN A 150 21.59 3.00 -20.42
N VAL A 151 20.52 2.22 -20.58
CA VAL A 151 19.19 2.57 -20.06
C VAL A 151 19.22 2.64 -18.54
N ARG A 152 19.84 1.65 -17.87
CA ARG A 152 20.05 1.68 -16.42
C ARG A 152 20.80 2.94 -15.97
N ALA A 153 21.94 3.24 -16.58
CA ALA A 153 22.74 4.41 -16.23
C ALA A 153 21.96 5.73 -16.41
N ARG A 154 21.07 5.82 -17.40
CA ARG A 154 20.19 6.99 -17.59
C ARG A 154 19.12 7.10 -16.52
N ILE A 155 18.54 5.98 -16.09
CA ILE A 155 17.55 5.98 -14.99
C ILE A 155 18.21 6.40 -13.67
N GLU A 156 19.42 5.90 -13.39
CA GLU A 156 20.19 6.29 -12.21
C GLU A 156 20.58 7.78 -12.24
N ALA A 157 21.00 8.29 -13.40
CA ALA A 157 21.31 9.71 -13.58
C ALA A 157 20.06 10.60 -13.41
N ALA A 158 18.91 10.20 -13.95
CA ALA A 158 17.65 10.92 -13.79
C ALA A 158 17.16 10.89 -12.33
N TYR A 159 17.34 9.76 -11.64
CA TYR A 159 17.04 9.64 -10.21
C TYR A 159 17.89 10.62 -9.40
N LEU A 160 19.22 10.66 -9.62
CA LEU A 160 20.11 11.58 -8.94
C LEU A 160 19.82 13.05 -9.26
N ALA A 161 19.41 13.36 -10.49
CA ALA A 161 19.01 14.72 -10.87
C ALA A 161 17.75 15.17 -10.10
N LEU A 162 16.78 14.27 -9.91
CA LEU A 162 15.53 14.54 -9.19
C LEU A 162 15.71 14.60 -7.66
N THR A 163 16.78 14.03 -7.12
CA THR A 163 17.12 14.07 -5.69
C THR A 163 18.25 15.03 -5.37
N GLU A 164 18.67 15.88 -6.31
CA GLU A 164 19.81 16.80 -6.14
C GLU A 164 21.10 16.10 -5.69
N GLY A 165 21.30 14.85 -6.14
CA GLY A 165 22.43 13.99 -5.78
C GLY A 165 22.25 13.23 -4.46
N GLN A 166 21.14 13.41 -3.75
CA GLN A 166 20.84 12.67 -2.52
C GLN A 166 20.42 11.23 -2.83
N LYS A 167 20.88 10.29 -2.01
CA LYS A 167 20.48 8.87 -2.11
C LYS A 167 19.38 8.57 -1.09
N ALA A 168 18.72 7.42 -1.22
CA ALA A 168 17.69 6.96 -0.29
C ALA A 168 16.48 7.92 -0.14
N GLN A 169 16.06 8.58 -1.22
CA GLN A 169 14.90 9.45 -1.26
C GLN A 169 13.83 8.89 -2.20
N ALA A 170 12.56 9.05 -1.85
CA ALA A 170 11.46 8.60 -2.70
C ALA A 170 11.37 9.49 -3.94
N VAL A 171 11.53 8.90 -5.13
CA VAL A 171 11.27 9.58 -6.39
C VAL A 171 9.99 9.04 -7.00
N ARG A 172 9.08 9.95 -7.39
CA ARG A 172 7.85 9.59 -8.10
C ARG A 172 8.17 9.09 -9.51
N LEU A 173 7.54 8.00 -9.91
CA LEU A 173 7.73 7.43 -11.24
C LEU A 173 7.19 8.34 -12.35
N SER A 174 6.18 9.18 -12.06
CA SER A 174 5.70 10.23 -12.96
C SER A 174 6.80 11.23 -13.29
N ALA A 175 7.48 11.78 -12.28
CA ALA A 175 8.59 12.71 -12.43
C ALA A 175 9.79 12.05 -13.12
N LEU A 176 10.11 10.81 -12.75
CA LEU A 176 11.18 10.05 -13.40
C LEU A 176 10.92 9.82 -14.89
N ARG A 177 9.68 9.48 -15.26
CA ARG A 177 9.29 9.28 -16.66
C ARG A 177 9.23 10.60 -17.43
N ALA A 178 8.77 11.69 -16.82
CA ALA A 178 8.81 13.01 -17.42
C ALA A 178 10.27 13.43 -17.73
N HIS A 179 11.20 13.14 -16.82
CA HIS A 179 12.64 13.41 -17.02
C HIS A 179 13.31 12.47 -18.04
N LEU A 180 12.65 11.35 -18.37
CA LEU A 180 13.10 10.35 -19.36
C LEU A 180 12.18 10.32 -20.58
N SER A 181 11.54 11.45 -20.94
CA SER A 181 10.57 11.54 -22.04
C SER A 181 11.11 11.11 -23.42
N GLU A 182 12.43 11.06 -23.58
CA GLU A 182 13.08 10.55 -24.79
C GLU A 182 13.10 9.01 -24.90
N LEU A 183 12.80 8.29 -23.83
CA LEU A 183 12.73 6.84 -23.81
C LEU A 183 11.27 6.37 -23.81
N ASP A 184 10.99 5.35 -24.61
CA ASP A 184 9.68 4.72 -24.57
C ASP A 184 9.45 3.99 -23.24
N ARG A 185 8.18 3.88 -22.84
CA ARG A 185 7.76 3.28 -21.56
C ARG A 185 8.32 1.87 -21.37
N ALA A 186 8.33 1.03 -22.41
CA ALA A 186 8.80 -0.34 -22.31
C ALA A 186 10.31 -0.39 -22.05
N THR A 187 11.07 0.52 -22.64
CA THR A 187 12.50 0.69 -22.39
C THR A 187 12.77 1.14 -20.95
N VAL A 188 12.03 2.12 -20.42
CA VAL A 188 12.17 2.57 -19.02
C VAL A 188 11.81 1.43 -18.04
N ASP A 189 10.71 0.73 -18.29
CA ASP A 189 10.23 -0.37 -17.45
C ASP A 189 11.20 -1.55 -17.43
N ALA A 190 11.80 -1.89 -18.59
CA ALA A 190 12.85 -2.90 -18.66
C ALA A 190 14.12 -2.47 -17.89
N GLY A 191 14.43 -1.17 -17.87
CA GLY A 191 15.52 -0.61 -17.08
C GLY A 191 15.25 -0.65 -15.57
N LEU A 192 14.03 -0.28 -15.14
CA LEU A 192 13.58 -0.39 -13.75
C LEU A 192 13.63 -1.84 -13.26
N ALA A 193 13.15 -2.79 -14.08
CA ALA A 193 13.24 -4.22 -13.77
C ALA A 193 14.70 -4.68 -13.62
N ALA A 194 15.62 -4.18 -14.45
CA ALA A 194 17.03 -4.53 -14.37
C ALA A 194 17.72 -3.95 -13.12
N ILE A 195 17.29 -2.77 -12.65
CA ILE A 195 17.75 -2.19 -11.38
C ILE A 195 17.28 -3.06 -10.22
N LEU A 196 15.99 -3.37 -10.14
CA LEU A 196 15.43 -4.18 -9.05
C LEU A 196 15.97 -5.61 -9.00
N ALA A 197 16.30 -6.20 -10.15
CA ALA A 197 16.88 -7.53 -10.22
C ALA A 197 18.37 -7.55 -9.84
N GLY A 198 19.10 -6.44 -10.06
CA GLY A 198 20.54 -6.37 -9.91
C GLY A 198 21.03 -5.59 -8.69
N ASP A 199 20.14 -4.89 -7.99
CA ASP A 199 20.46 -4.06 -6.83
C ASP A 199 19.51 -4.37 -5.66
N PRO A 200 19.98 -5.04 -4.59
CA PRO A 200 19.16 -5.40 -3.44
C PRO A 200 18.71 -4.19 -2.60
N THR A 201 19.29 -3.01 -2.84
CA THR A 201 18.99 -1.79 -2.10
C THR A 201 17.97 -0.90 -2.83
N ALA A 202 17.65 -1.23 -4.08
CA ALA A 202 16.59 -0.58 -4.83
C ALA A 202 15.22 -1.15 -4.42
N ARG A 203 14.26 -0.28 -4.13
CA ARG A 203 12.90 -0.68 -3.70
C ARG A 203 11.84 0.12 -4.42
N LEU A 204 10.74 -0.55 -4.74
CA LEU A 204 9.52 0.12 -5.16
C LEU A 204 8.61 0.35 -3.97
N SER A 205 7.83 1.43 -4.00
CA SER A 205 6.78 1.67 -3.02
C SER A 205 5.51 2.15 -3.71
N GLN A 206 4.38 1.75 -3.13
CA GLN A 206 3.07 2.17 -3.60
C GLN A 206 2.71 3.50 -2.94
N LEU A 207 1.91 4.29 -3.64
CA LEU A 207 1.26 5.45 -3.05
C LEU A 207 0.00 4.93 -2.34
N SER A 208 0.04 4.92 -1.01
CA SER A 208 -0.96 4.24 -0.16
C SER A 208 -2.31 4.96 -0.09
N ASP A 209 -2.37 6.23 -0.50
CA ASP A 209 -3.59 7.04 -0.53
C ASP A 209 -4.12 7.19 -1.97
N PRO A 210 -5.23 6.51 -2.33
CA PRO A 210 -5.83 6.62 -3.66
C PRO A 210 -6.27 8.04 -4.04
N LYS A 211 -6.47 8.95 -3.07
CA LYS A 211 -6.89 10.33 -3.32
C LYS A 211 -5.75 11.24 -3.76
N SER A 212 -4.50 10.89 -3.45
CA SER A 212 -3.30 11.62 -3.92
C SER A 212 -2.74 11.08 -5.24
N LEU A 213 -3.41 10.08 -5.84
CA LEU A 213 -3.10 9.52 -7.15
C LEU A 213 -3.74 10.34 -8.29
N SER A 214 -2.96 11.24 -8.90
CA SER A 214 -3.36 11.90 -10.15
C SER A 214 -3.47 10.90 -11.30
N ALA A 215 -4.10 11.30 -12.40
CA ALA A 215 -4.17 10.49 -13.62
C ALA A 215 -2.76 10.16 -14.13
N ASP A 216 -1.86 11.14 -14.09
CA ASP A 216 -0.47 11.00 -14.51
C ASP A 216 0.30 9.99 -13.65
N GLU A 217 0.06 9.95 -12.34
CA GLU A 217 0.68 8.94 -11.46
C GLU A 217 0.18 7.52 -11.77
N ARG A 218 -1.13 7.38 -12.03
CA ARG A 218 -1.72 6.08 -12.42
C ARG A 218 -1.19 5.60 -13.77
N GLU A 219 -1.02 6.51 -14.72
CA GLU A 219 -0.44 6.18 -16.02
C GLU A 219 1.06 5.87 -15.91
N ALA A 220 1.77 6.61 -15.05
CA ALA A 220 3.20 6.46 -14.81
C ALA A 220 3.57 5.21 -13.99
N ALA A 221 2.59 4.52 -13.41
CA ALA A 221 2.84 3.35 -12.58
C ALA A 221 3.64 2.26 -13.31
N PHE A 222 4.50 1.58 -12.54
CA PHE A 222 5.27 0.43 -12.99
C PHE A 222 4.75 -0.83 -12.28
N SER A 223 4.41 -1.86 -13.04
CA SER A 223 3.70 -3.05 -12.54
C SER A 223 4.37 -4.36 -12.94
N PRO A 224 5.56 -4.70 -12.42
CA PRO A 224 6.31 -5.89 -12.83
C PRO A 224 5.61 -7.22 -12.48
N ALA A 225 4.76 -7.22 -11.46
CA ALA A 225 3.98 -8.38 -11.00
C ALA A 225 2.46 -8.14 -11.02
N GLY A 226 1.99 -7.14 -11.79
CA GLY A 226 0.57 -6.76 -11.87
C GLY A 226 0.10 -5.77 -10.78
N GLU A 227 0.92 -5.48 -9.78
CA GLU A 227 0.67 -4.43 -8.79
C GLU A 227 1.31 -3.09 -9.19
N PRO A 228 0.57 -1.96 -9.18
CA PRO A 228 1.10 -0.66 -9.60
C PRO A 228 1.94 -0.02 -8.49
N PHE A 229 3.23 0.17 -8.77
CA PHE A 229 4.12 0.98 -7.94
C PHE A 229 4.23 2.39 -8.49
N HIS A 230 4.49 3.34 -7.59
CA HIS A 230 4.44 4.77 -7.89
C HIS A 230 5.72 5.51 -7.46
N PHE A 231 6.49 4.92 -6.55
CA PHE A 231 7.78 5.43 -6.10
C PHE A 231 8.90 4.42 -6.35
N ILE A 232 10.09 4.95 -6.62
CA ILE A 232 11.35 4.21 -6.57
C ILE A 232 12.28 4.82 -5.52
N TRP A 233 12.97 3.94 -4.81
CA TRP A 233 14.07 4.25 -3.90
C TRP A 233 15.31 3.52 -4.40
N ILE A 234 16.43 4.22 -4.48
CA ILE A 234 17.74 3.62 -4.78
C ILE A 234 18.70 4.02 -3.65
N GLN A 235 19.19 3.01 -2.93
CA GLN A 235 20.13 3.15 -1.81
C GLN A 235 21.53 2.70 -2.25
N SER A 236 22.18 3.44 -3.15
CA SER A 236 23.54 3.06 -3.60
C SER A 236 24.60 3.16 -2.51
#